data_AF-A0A132GZJ8-F1
#
_entry.id   AF-A0A132GZJ8-F1
#
_cell.length_a   1.000
_cell.length_b   1.000
_cell.length_c   1.000
_cell.angle_alpha   90.00
_cell.angle_beta   90.00
_cell.angle_gamma   90.00
#
_symmetry.space_group_name_H-M   'P 1'
#
loop_
_entity.id
_entity.type
_entity.pdbx_description
1 polymer ?
#
loop_
_entity_poly.entity_id
_entity_poly.type
_entity_poly.pdbx_seq_one_letter_code
_entity_poly.pdbx_strand_id
1 'polypeptide(L)'
;MICDMNGSMKALLTVLLVMVFAVGCNKPDEPSQGGDNQGNELNGHEYVDLGLSSGTLWATCNVGSNTPEGYGNYYAWGETETKELYDWKSYKYGRFIHERYELNKYCTDSTYGLNGFVDHLTVMEPDDDVARVCWGEGWRMPTIEEWEELFLNTAGVWTTLNDVKGWRCTASNGNSLFLPAAGYWWDDAFNADLGLYWSRTINKEFPYRAWGFHFNCDSSHLCGSSDRNRGQTVRAVCCRQ
;
A
#
# COMPACT_ATOMS: atom_id res chain seq x y z
N MET A 1 -28.26 -1.19 -29.07
CA MET A 1 -29.39 -1.55 -28.20
C MET A 1 -29.28 -0.64 -26.99
N ILE A 2 -30.09 0.41 -26.99
CA ILE A 2 -30.11 1.46 -25.97
C ILE A 2 -30.90 0.92 -24.78
N CYS A 3 -30.31 0.93 -23.59
CA CYS A 3 -31.05 0.70 -22.35
C CYS A 3 -30.88 1.95 -21.48
N ASP A 4 -31.75 2.93 -21.71
CA ASP A 4 -32.22 3.82 -20.65
C ASP A 4 -33.54 3.24 -20.16
N MET A 5 -33.71 3.13 -18.84
CA MET A 5 -34.97 3.45 -18.18
C MET A 5 -34.72 3.76 -16.70
N ASN A 6 -35.04 5.01 -16.36
CA ASN A 6 -35.15 5.59 -15.03
C ASN A 6 -35.91 4.70 -14.03
N GLY A 7 -35.30 4.48 -12.87
CA GLY A 7 -35.96 4.10 -11.63
C GLY A 7 -35.40 4.96 -10.49
N SER A 8 -36.06 6.08 -10.21
CA SER A 8 -35.74 6.96 -9.08
C SER A 8 -36.02 6.23 -7.77
N MET A 9 -34.99 5.60 -7.19
CA MET A 9 -34.95 5.25 -5.78
C MET A 9 -33.85 6.12 -5.16
N LYS A 10 -34.24 7.12 -4.37
CA LYS A 10 -33.31 7.87 -3.54
C LYS A 10 -32.77 6.91 -2.50
N ALA A 11 -31.69 6.22 -2.82
CA ALA A 11 -30.88 5.54 -1.82
C ALA A 11 -30.36 6.65 -0.89
N LEU A 12 -30.86 6.65 0.36
CA LEU A 12 -30.27 7.42 1.43
C LEU A 12 -28.83 6.89 1.58
N LEU A 13 -27.88 7.56 0.96
CA LEU A 13 -26.47 7.34 1.20
C LEU A 13 -26.20 7.90 2.59
N THR A 14 -26.36 7.04 3.60
CA THR A 14 -25.93 7.36 4.96
C THR A 14 -24.42 7.42 4.90
N VAL A 15 -23.86 8.60 4.67
CA VAL A 15 -22.44 8.87 4.86
C VAL A 15 -22.21 8.68 6.36
N LEU A 16 -21.79 7.48 6.75
CA LEU A 16 -21.27 7.24 8.08
C LEU A 16 -20.00 8.09 8.14
N LEU A 17 -20.09 9.26 8.78
CA LEU A 17 -18.94 10.06 9.12
C LEU A 17 -18.13 9.26 10.15
N VAL A 18 -17.29 8.35 9.66
CA VAL A 18 -16.25 7.73 10.48
C VAL A 18 -15.32 8.88 10.82
N MET A 19 -15.39 9.36 12.08
CA MET A 19 -14.34 10.19 12.63
C MET A 19 -13.07 9.36 12.58
N VAL A 20 -12.27 9.55 11.53
CA VAL A 20 -10.94 8.98 11.41
C VAL A 20 -10.09 9.78 12.40
N PHE A 21 -10.03 9.31 13.65
CA PHE A 21 -8.93 9.69 14.51
C PHE A 21 -7.64 9.35 13.76
N ALA A 22 -6.65 10.24 13.77
CA ALA A 22 -5.31 9.89 13.28
C ALA A 22 -4.84 8.68 14.10
N VAL A 23 -4.98 7.48 13.55
CA VAL A 23 -4.50 6.25 14.16
C VAL A 23 -3.03 6.16 13.79
N GLY A 24 -2.20 6.79 14.62
CA GLY A 24 -0.79 6.50 14.65
C GLY A 24 -0.56 5.06 15.07
N CYS A 25 0.51 4.46 14.59
CA CYS A 25 0.86 3.11 15.01
C CYS A 25 1.29 3.14 16.48
N ASN A 26 0.40 2.65 17.34
CA ASN A 26 0.76 2.36 18.72
C ASN A 26 1.82 1.26 18.67
N LYS A 27 3.05 1.58 19.11
CA LYS A 27 4.09 0.57 19.30
C LYS A 27 3.50 -0.55 20.17
N PRO A 28 3.62 -1.82 19.77
CA PRO A 28 3.29 -2.91 20.66
C PRO A 28 4.20 -2.85 21.90
N ASP A 29 3.64 -3.11 23.07
CA ASP A 29 4.41 -3.34 24.30
C ASP A 29 5.40 -4.49 24.07
N GLU A 30 6.60 -4.41 24.67
CA GLU A 30 7.66 -5.43 24.52
C GLU A 30 7.13 -6.85 24.79
N PRO A 31 7.45 -7.84 23.94
CA PRO A 31 6.91 -9.18 24.10
C PRO A 31 7.59 -9.88 25.28
N SER A 32 6.76 -10.45 26.16
CA SER A 32 7.21 -11.49 27.08
C SER A 32 7.70 -12.70 26.29
N GLN A 33 8.94 -13.09 26.50
CA GLN A 33 9.55 -14.31 25.95
C GLN A 33 8.65 -15.54 26.20
N GLY A 34 8.14 -16.17 25.13
CA GLY A 34 7.38 -17.40 25.25
C GLY A 34 6.88 -17.99 23.94
N GLY A 35 7.58 -19.02 23.45
CA GLY A 35 6.99 -20.16 22.74
C GLY A 35 7.01 -20.13 21.21
N ASP A 36 7.83 -21.01 20.63
CA ASP A 36 7.74 -21.46 19.24
C ASP A 36 6.31 -21.93 18.94
N ASN A 37 5.58 -21.18 18.10
CA ASN A 37 4.39 -21.67 17.43
C ASN A 37 4.68 -21.75 15.93
N GLN A 38 4.66 -22.97 15.40
CA GLN A 38 4.61 -23.26 13.96
C GLN A 38 3.25 -22.86 13.36
N GLY A 39 2.93 -21.56 13.43
CA GLY A 39 1.78 -20.93 12.78
C GLY A 39 2.26 -19.93 11.74
N ASN A 40 1.46 -19.69 10.70
CA ASN A 40 1.79 -18.73 9.63
C ASN A 40 1.64 -17.28 10.11
N GLU A 41 2.36 -16.88 11.16
CA GLU A 41 2.22 -15.58 11.82
C GLU A 41 3.59 -15.02 12.27
N LEU A 42 3.76 -13.71 12.16
CA LEU A 42 4.92 -12.96 12.67
C LEU A 42 4.43 -11.71 13.40
N ASN A 43 4.81 -11.54 14.67
CA ASN A 43 4.44 -10.40 15.52
C ASN A 43 2.92 -10.12 15.58
N GLY A 44 2.05 -11.14 15.66
CA GLY A 44 0.60 -10.91 15.68
C GLY A 44 -0.07 -10.83 14.30
N HIS A 45 0.69 -10.95 13.21
CA HIS A 45 0.20 -10.77 11.85
C HIS A 45 0.37 -12.02 10.99
N GLU A 46 -0.72 -12.49 10.40
CA GLU A 46 -0.70 -13.67 9.55
C GLU A 46 -0.07 -13.40 8.18
N TYR A 47 0.62 -14.41 7.65
CA TYR A 47 1.14 -14.42 6.28
C TYR A 47 0.72 -15.68 5.51
N VAL A 48 0.88 -15.63 4.18
CA VAL A 48 0.71 -16.76 3.28
C VAL A 48 2.01 -17.02 2.50
N ASP A 49 2.46 -18.27 2.51
CA ASP A 49 3.53 -18.76 1.63
C ASP A 49 2.91 -19.15 0.27
N LEU A 50 3.11 -18.30 -0.73
CA LEU A 50 2.64 -18.55 -2.10
C LEU A 50 3.60 -19.44 -2.90
N GLY A 51 4.69 -19.93 -2.29
CA GLY A 51 5.69 -20.76 -2.97
C GLY A 51 6.48 -20.00 -4.04
N LEU A 52 6.57 -18.67 -3.90
CA LEU A 52 7.34 -17.81 -4.82
C LEU A 52 8.84 -18.07 -4.67
N SER A 53 9.58 -17.89 -5.76
CA SER A 53 11.01 -18.21 -5.81
C SER A 53 11.87 -17.33 -4.91
N SER A 54 11.43 -16.10 -4.64
CA SER A 54 12.08 -15.20 -3.68
C SER A 54 11.98 -15.69 -2.22
N GLY A 55 11.09 -16.64 -1.93
CA GLY A 55 10.77 -17.03 -0.55
C GLY A 55 9.99 -15.95 0.22
N THR A 56 9.46 -14.94 -0.48
CA THR A 56 8.65 -13.87 0.11
C THR A 56 7.33 -14.40 0.65
N LEU A 57 7.04 -14.06 1.90
CA LEU A 57 5.79 -14.38 2.58
C LEU A 57 4.91 -13.12 2.60
N TRP A 58 3.65 -13.25 2.17
CA TRP A 58 2.75 -12.12 1.98
C TRP A 58 1.76 -11.99 3.12
N ALA A 59 1.57 -10.79 3.68
CA ALA A 59 0.57 -10.55 4.70
C ALA A 59 -0.85 -10.90 4.22
N THR A 60 -1.68 -11.48 5.08
CA THR A 60 -3.06 -11.84 4.71
C THR A 60 -4.01 -10.63 4.68
N CYS A 61 -3.65 -9.51 5.31
CA CYS A 61 -4.41 -8.25 5.31
C CYS A 61 -3.52 -7.00 5.03
N ASN A 62 -4.17 -5.86 4.74
CA ASN A 62 -3.48 -4.57 4.60
C ASN A 62 -3.08 -4.01 5.96
N VAL A 63 -2.02 -3.19 6.02
CA VAL A 63 -1.65 -2.45 7.23
C VAL A 63 -2.82 -1.54 7.64
N GLY A 64 -3.28 -1.68 8.89
CA GLY A 64 -4.48 -1.02 9.41
C GLY A 64 -5.78 -1.82 9.24
N SER A 65 -5.71 -3.07 8.79
CA SER A 65 -6.82 -4.03 8.75
C SER A 65 -6.45 -5.30 9.52
N ASN A 66 -7.48 -6.03 9.98
CA ASN A 66 -7.36 -7.37 10.56
C ASN A 66 -8.08 -8.44 9.71
N THR A 67 -8.60 -8.08 8.53
CA THR A 67 -9.26 -9.00 7.61
C THR A 67 -8.70 -8.87 6.19
N PRO A 68 -8.70 -9.95 5.38
CA PRO A 68 -8.15 -9.93 4.03
C PRO A 68 -8.78 -8.91 3.09
N GLU A 69 -10.09 -8.71 3.20
CA GLU A 69 -10.89 -7.77 2.40
C GLU A 69 -10.88 -6.34 2.92
N GLY A 70 -10.49 -6.13 4.19
CA GLY A 70 -10.47 -4.80 4.77
C GLY A 70 -9.43 -3.91 4.09
N TYR A 71 -9.83 -2.70 3.74
CA TYR A 71 -9.00 -1.75 2.99
C TYR A 71 -7.72 -1.37 3.74
N GLY A 72 -7.77 -1.39 5.07
CA GLY A 72 -6.72 -0.88 5.92
C GLY A 72 -6.67 0.64 5.88
N ASN A 73 -5.50 1.17 6.22
CA ASN A 73 -5.23 2.60 6.23
C ASN A 73 -4.54 3.04 4.94
N TYR A 74 -4.50 4.36 4.74
CA TYR A 74 -3.82 5.00 3.62
C TYR A 74 -2.63 5.79 4.15
N TYR A 75 -1.54 5.76 3.39
CA TYR A 75 -0.30 6.41 3.78
C TYR A 75 0.30 7.10 2.55
N ALA A 76 0.85 8.30 2.75
CA ALA A 76 1.77 8.87 1.77
C ALA A 76 3.10 8.11 1.85
N TRP A 77 3.83 8.02 0.73
CA TRP A 77 5.02 7.19 0.66
C TRP A 77 6.10 7.69 1.62
N GLY A 78 6.57 6.84 2.54
CA GLY A 78 7.55 7.19 3.56
C GLY A 78 6.97 7.96 4.76
N GLU A 79 5.65 8.07 4.86
CA GLU A 79 4.94 8.48 6.07
C GLU A 79 4.35 7.25 6.77
N THR A 80 4.37 7.27 8.09
CA THR A 80 3.98 6.15 8.96
C THR A 80 2.72 6.44 9.76
N GLU A 81 2.11 7.61 9.53
CA GLU A 81 0.87 8.06 10.14
C GLU A 81 -0.14 8.40 9.04
N THR A 82 -1.42 8.23 9.34
CA THR A 82 -2.51 8.64 8.44
C THR A 82 -2.75 10.14 8.54
N LYS A 83 -3.40 10.70 7.52
CA LYS A 83 -3.78 12.12 7.48
C LYS A 83 -5.10 12.33 6.77
N GLU A 84 -5.69 13.51 6.99
CA GLU A 84 -6.94 13.93 6.36
C GLU A 84 -6.74 14.49 4.94
N LEU A 85 -5.53 14.94 4.62
CA LEU A 85 -5.19 15.63 3.38
C LEU A 85 -3.97 14.99 2.72
N TYR A 86 -4.13 14.43 1.51
CA TYR A 86 -3.05 13.80 0.74
C TYR A 86 -2.62 14.68 -0.44
N ASP A 87 -1.86 15.73 -0.14
CA ASP A 87 -1.32 16.68 -1.11
C ASP A 87 0.17 16.96 -0.82
N TRP A 88 0.89 17.50 -1.79
CA TRP A 88 2.27 17.96 -1.64
C TRP A 88 2.45 18.96 -0.50
N LYS A 89 1.41 19.76 -0.18
CA LYS A 89 1.40 20.67 0.99
C LYS A 89 1.56 19.93 2.31
N SER A 90 0.97 18.75 2.43
CA SER A 90 0.98 17.94 3.65
C SER A 90 2.04 16.82 3.60
N TYR A 91 2.85 16.75 2.54
CA TYR A 91 3.82 15.67 2.37
C TYR A 91 5.11 15.93 3.15
N LYS A 92 5.49 15.00 4.03
CA LYS A 92 6.66 15.07 4.94
C LYS A 92 7.96 15.43 4.22
N TYR A 93 8.15 14.90 3.01
CA TYR A 93 9.37 15.07 2.22
C TYR A 93 9.27 16.06 1.07
N GLY A 94 8.19 16.86 1.01
CA GLY A 94 8.00 17.93 0.04
C GLY A 94 8.13 19.31 0.68
N ARG A 95 8.78 20.26 0.00
CA ARG A 95 8.83 21.67 0.41
C ARG A 95 8.49 22.57 -0.77
N PHE A 96 7.57 23.50 -0.56
CA PHE A 96 7.18 24.47 -1.59
C PHE A 96 8.19 25.62 -1.63
N ILE A 97 9.04 25.65 -2.66
CA ILE A 97 10.10 26.65 -2.85
C ILE A 97 10.20 26.97 -4.35
N HIS A 98 10.43 28.23 -4.70
CA HIS A 98 10.53 28.68 -6.11
C HIS A 98 9.34 28.21 -6.97
N GLU A 99 8.12 28.36 -6.47
CA GLU A 99 6.86 28.03 -7.17
C GLU A 99 6.66 26.53 -7.52
N ARG A 100 7.45 25.63 -6.91
CA ARG A 100 7.32 24.18 -7.08
C ARG A 100 7.60 23.42 -5.78
N TYR A 101 7.27 22.13 -5.76
CA TYR A 101 7.68 21.25 -4.66
C TYR A 101 9.04 20.63 -4.94
N GLU A 102 9.94 20.75 -3.98
CA GLU A 102 11.27 20.16 -3.98
C GLU A 102 11.40 19.13 -2.84
N LEU A 103 12.24 18.13 -3.07
CA LEU A 103 12.39 16.94 -2.24
C LEU A 103 13.60 17.07 -1.32
N ASN A 104 13.43 16.76 -0.04
CA ASN A 104 14.53 16.77 0.94
C ASN A 104 14.91 15.36 1.44
N LYS A 105 14.33 14.32 0.85
CA LYS A 105 14.67 12.90 1.10
C LYS A 105 14.29 12.02 -0.09
N TYR A 106 15.04 10.93 -0.30
CA TYR A 106 14.88 9.97 -1.37
C TYR A 106 14.81 10.66 -2.72
N CYS A 107 15.88 11.38 -3.04
CA CYS A 107 16.01 12.19 -4.24
C CYS A 107 17.19 11.66 -5.06
N THR A 108 16.93 11.30 -6.31
CA THR A 108 17.93 10.76 -7.26
C THR A 108 18.40 11.79 -8.28
N ASP A 109 17.72 12.94 -8.37
CA ASP A 109 18.00 13.98 -9.35
C ASP A 109 17.85 15.37 -8.71
N SER A 110 18.95 16.12 -8.73
CA SER A 110 19.06 17.48 -8.18
C SER A 110 18.03 18.47 -8.73
N THR A 111 17.45 18.22 -9.91
CA THR A 111 16.39 19.08 -10.48
C THR A 111 15.11 19.07 -9.64
N TYR A 112 14.89 18.00 -8.87
CA TYR A 112 13.78 17.85 -7.93
C TYR A 112 14.20 18.05 -6.47
N GLY A 113 15.50 18.17 -6.20
CA GLY A 113 16.04 18.28 -4.85
C GLY A 113 15.94 19.68 -4.26
N LEU A 114 15.61 19.76 -2.97
CA LEU A 114 15.59 21.01 -2.22
C LEU A 114 16.98 21.64 -2.23
N ASN A 115 17.13 22.80 -2.87
CA ASN A 115 18.43 23.44 -3.08
C ASN A 115 19.47 22.50 -3.74
N GLY A 116 19.02 21.63 -4.65
CA GLY A 116 19.89 20.67 -5.34
C GLY A 116 20.22 19.41 -4.53
N PHE A 117 19.49 19.13 -3.44
CA PHE A 117 19.67 17.94 -2.61
C PHE A 117 19.52 16.62 -3.39
N VAL A 118 20.44 15.68 -3.15
CA VAL A 118 20.43 14.32 -3.69
C VAL A 118 21.04 13.38 -2.65
N ASP A 119 20.34 12.30 -2.30
CA ASP A 119 20.85 11.24 -1.40
C ASP A 119 21.02 9.89 -2.12
N HIS A 120 20.53 9.78 -3.36
CA HIS A 120 20.54 8.56 -4.18
C HIS A 120 19.88 7.34 -3.50
N LEU A 121 19.07 7.55 -2.46
CA LEU A 121 18.33 6.47 -1.82
C LEU A 121 17.18 6.05 -2.72
N THR A 122 17.24 4.82 -3.24
CA THR A 122 16.23 4.28 -4.14
C THR A 122 15.29 3.28 -3.47
N VAL A 123 15.56 2.95 -2.22
CA VAL A 123 14.80 2.02 -1.39
C VAL A 123 14.51 2.72 -0.06
N MET A 124 13.27 2.60 0.41
CA MET A 124 12.84 3.21 1.68
C MET A 124 13.66 2.71 2.86
N GLU A 125 13.99 3.60 3.80
CA GLU A 125 14.63 3.24 5.06
C GLU A 125 13.63 2.65 6.05
N PRO A 126 14.09 1.79 6.99
CA PRO A 126 13.22 1.13 7.96
C PRO A 126 12.27 2.05 8.74
N ASP A 127 12.71 3.25 9.14
CA ASP A 127 11.92 4.18 9.95
C ASP A 127 10.81 4.90 9.18
N ASP A 128 10.84 4.81 7.85
CA ASP A 128 9.81 5.35 6.96
C ASP A 128 8.86 4.28 6.44
N ASP A 129 9.16 3.00 6.69
CA ASP A 129 8.36 1.87 6.25
C ASP A 129 7.24 1.60 7.26
N VAL A 130 6.03 2.05 6.92
CA VAL A 130 4.85 1.88 7.77
C VAL A 130 4.58 0.42 8.14
N ALA A 131 4.86 -0.54 7.27
CA ALA A 131 4.68 -1.95 7.62
C ALA A 131 5.63 -2.35 8.78
N ARG A 132 6.89 -1.92 8.72
CA ARG A 132 7.85 -2.17 9.80
C ARG A 132 7.51 -1.39 11.07
N VAL A 133 7.17 -0.12 10.94
CA VAL A 133 6.87 0.74 12.10
C VAL A 133 5.66 0.23 12.87
N CYS A 134 4.64 -0.27 12.16
CA CYS A 134 3.39 -0.70 12.77
C CYS A 134 3.41 -2.17 13.21
N TRP A 135 4.05 -3.06 12.46
CA TRP A 135 4.02 -4.51 12.72
C TRP A 135 5.35 -5.07 13.25
N GLY A 136 6.36 -4.22 13.39
CA GLY A 136 7.64 -4.56 13.99
C GLY A 136 8.68 -5.11 13.02
N GLU A 137 9.81 -5.51 13.57
CA GLU A 137 10.93 -6.05 12.81
C GLU A 137 10.56 -7.35 12.07
N GLY A 138 11.04 -7.48 10.83
CA GLY A 138 10.74 -8.59 9.92
C GLY A 138 9.68 -8.25 8.88
N TRP A 139 8.75 -7.33 9.19
CA TRP A 139 7.79 -6.78 8.25
C TRP A 139 8.36 -5.58 7.50
N ARG A 140 7.92 -5.43 6.24
CA ARG A 140 8.23 -4.29 5.38
C ARG A 140 7.25 -4.18 4.21
N MET A 141 7.27 -3.04 3.53
CA MET A 141 6.70 -2.95 2.19
C MET A 141 7.46 -3.86 1.21
N PRO A 142 6.76 -4.48 0.23
CA PRO A 142 7.40 -5.20 -0.86
C PRO A 142 8.21 -4.27 -1.76
N THR A 143 9.22 -4.79 -2.44
CA THR A 143 9.86 -4.08 -3.55
C THR A 143 8.99 -4.19 -4.81
N ILE A 144 9.33 -3.44 -5.85
CA ILE A 144 8.61 -3.57 -7.13
C ILE A 144 8.85 -4.94 -7.77
N GLU A 145 10.03 -5.51 -7.63
CA GLU A 145 10.38 -6.84 -8.14
C GLU A 145 9.55 -7.96 -7.48
N GLU A 146 9.19 -7.80 -6.21
CA GLU A 146 8.32 -8.76 -5.51
C GLU A 146 6.87 -8.65 -5.93
N TRP A 147 6.39 -7.44 -6.19
CA TRP A 147 5.08 -7.24 -6.84
C TRP A 147 5.05 -7.85 -8.23
N GLU A 148 6.12 -7.68 -9.03
CA GLU A 148 6.27 -8.33 -10.34
C GLU A 148 6.25 -9.84 -10.22
N GLU A 149 6.99 -10.41 -9.27
CA GLU A 149 7.02 -11.85 -9.06
C GLU A 149 5.65 -12.39 -8.67
N LEU A 150 4.94 -11.74 -7.73
CA LEU A 150 3.57 -12.11 -7.35
C LEU A 150 2.66 -12.12 -8.58
N PHE A 151 2.71 -11.05 -9.38
CA PHE A 151 1.85 -10.91 -10.55
C PHE A 151 2.15 -11.97 -11.63
N LEU A 152 3.43 -12.21 -11.93
CA LEU A 152 3.84 -13.12 -13.01
C LEU A 152 3.69 -14.60 -12.63
N ASN A 153 3.67 -14.93 -11.34
CA ASN A 153 3.65 -16.32 -10.85
C ASN A 153 2.33 -16.73 -10.19
N THR A 154 1.27 -15.92 -10.32
CA THR A 154 -0.06 -16.26 -9.82
C THR A 154 -1.14 -16.10 -10.90
N ALA A 155 -2.20 -16.90 -10.81
CA ALA A 155 -3.41 -16.71 -11.58
C ALA A 155 -4.27 -15.63 -10.91
N GLY A 156 -4.31 -14.45 -11.52
CA GLY A 156 -5.08 -13.29 -11.07
C GLY A 156 -6.52 -13.29 -11.60
N VAL A 157 -7.50 -13.12 -10.70
CA VAL A 157 -8.93 -12.99 -11.07
C VAL A 157 -9.57 -11.85 -10.28
N TRP A 158 -10.23 -10.92 -10.99
CA TRP A 158 -11.11 -9.93 -10.37
C TRP A 158 -12.34 -10.63 -9.78
N THR A 159 -12.59 -10.44 -8.49
CA THR A 159 -13.65 -11.14 -7.75
C THR A 159 -14.15 -10.33 -6.57
N THR A 160 -15.09 -10.90 -5.82
CA THR A 160 -15.66 -10.32 -4.60
C THR A 160 -15.39 -11.25 -3.43
N LEU A 161 -14.95 -10.70 -2.30
CA LEU A 161 -14.82 -11.38 -1.01
C LEU A 161 -15.58 -10.54 0.02
N ASN A 162 -16.59 -11.12 0.68
CA ASN A 162 -17.42 -10.43 1.67
C ASN A 162 -17.93 -9.06 1.18
N ASP A 163 -18.54 -9.04 -0.01
CA ASP A 163 -19.06 -7.84 -0.71
C ASP A 163 -18.01 -6.78 -1.10
N VAL A 164 -16.72 -7.03 -0.87
CA VAL A 164 -15.61 -6.18 -1.30
C VAL A 164 -15.03 -6.71 -2.60
N LYS A 165 -14.96 -5.84 -3.63
CA LYS A 165 -14.31 -6.16 -4.90
C LYS A 165 -12.79 -6.10 -4.76
N GLY A 166 -12.08 -6.95 -5.50
CA GLY A 166 -10.63 -6.96 -5.51
C GLY A 166 -10.04 -8.01 -6.42
N TRP A 167 -8.74 -8.21 -6.28
CA TRP A 167 -7.96 -9.14 -7.08
C TRP A 167 -7.56 -10.35 -6.25
N ARG A 168 -7.88 -11.56 -6.72
CA ARG A 168 -7.43 -12.81 -6.10
C ARG A 168 -6.26 -13.37 -6.89
N CYS A 169 -5.11 -13.47 -6.25
CA CYS A 169 -3.92 -14.12 -6.76
C CYS A 169 -3.89 -15.57 -6.25
N THR A 170 -3.89 -16.56 -7.14
CA THR A 170 -3.76 -17.98 -6.76
C THR A 170 -2.46 -18.54 -7.29
N ALA A 171 -1.60 -19.04 -6.40
CA ALA A 171 -0.31 -19.62 -6.77
C ALA A 171 -0.44 -21.09 -7.17
N SER A 172 0.62 -21.63 -7.78
CA SER A 172 0.68 -23.03 -8.24
C SER A 172 0.60 -24.05 -7.10
N ASN A 173 0.98 -23.65 -5.88
CA ASN A 173 0.85 -24.48 -4.68
C ASN A 173 -0.59 -24.54 -4.12
N GLY A 174 -1.54 -23.82 -4.74
CA GLY A 174 -2.95 -23.77 -4.34
C GLY A 174 -3.28 -22.70 -3.30
N ASN A 175 -2.27 -22.06 -2.69
CA ASN A 175 -2.50 -20.94 -1.78
C ASN A 175 -2.94 -19.70 -2.55
N SER A 176 -3.70 -18.83 -1.89
CA SER A 176 -4.24 -17.62 -2.51
C SER A 176 -4.13 -16.41 -1.59
N LEU A 177 -4.08 -15.24 -2.22
CA LEU A 177 -4.05 -13.93 -1.60
C LEU A 177 -5.16 -13.07 -2.22
N PHE A 178 -5.93 -12.39 -1.39
CA PHE A 178 -6.92 -11.40 -1.84
C PHE A 178 -6.40 -9.99 -1.57
N LEU A 179 -6.41 -9.15 -2.61
CA LEU A 179 -6.03 -7.75 -2.58
C LEU A 179 -7.30 -6.92 -2.84
N PRO A 180 -7.87 -6.22 -1.84
CA PRO A 180 -9.05 -5.40 -2.07
C PRO A 180 -8.74 -4.24 -3.04
N ALA A 181 -9.72 -3.88 -3.88
CA ALA A 181 -9.69 -2.66 -4.67
C ALA A 181 -10.04 -1.46 -3.79
N ALA A 182 -9.13 -1.14 -2.86
CA ALA A 182 -9.32 -0.20 -1.76
C ALA A 182 -9.31 1.28 -2.16
N GLY A 183 -9.11 1.60 -3.44
CA GLY A 183 -8.98 2.96 -3.92
C GLY A 183 -7.71 3.65 -3.44
N TYR A 184 -7.70 4.97 -3.56
CA TYR A 184 -6.64 5.84 -3.03
C TYR A 184 -7.19 7.23 -2.71
N TRP A 185 -6.41 7.99 -1.94
CA TRP A 185 -6.70 9.39 -1.64
C TRP A 185 -5.75 10.32 -2.40
N TRP A 186 -6.31 11.41 -2.92
CA TRP A 186 -5.57 12.55 -3.42
C TRP A 186 -6.33 13.81 -3.04
N ASP A 187 -5.62 14.77 -2.44
CA ASP A 187 -6.22 15.91 -1.77
C ASP A 187 -7.15 15.40 -0.63
N ASP A 188 -8.40 15.83 -0.62
CA ASP A 188 -9.47 15.36 0.25
C ASP A 188 -10.47 14.43 -0.48
N ALA A 189 -10.09 13.93 -1.67
CA ALA A 189 -10.96 13.13 -2.52
C ALA A 189 -10.58 11.64 -2.52
N PHE A 190 -11.58 10.79 -2.21
CA PHE A 190 -11.47 9.34 -2.32
C PHE A 190 -11.79 8.86 -3.74
N ASN A 191 -10.89 8.05 -4.30
CA ASN A 191 -11.03 7.48 -5.64
C ASN A 191 -11.19 5.95 -5.51
N ALA A 192 -12.42 5.45 -5.73
CA ALA A 192 -12.81 4.06 -5.48
C ALA A 192 -12.48 3.09 -6.63
N ASP A 193 -12.74 1.79 -6.41
CA ASP A 193 -12.71 0.69 -7.40
C ASP A 193 -11.36 0.46 -8.11
N LEU A 194 -10.26 0.87 -7.48
CA LEU A 194 -8.89 0.63 -7.93
C LEU A 194 -8.08 -0.04 -6.83
N GLY A 195 -7.14 -0.92 -7.17
CA GLY A 195 -6.15 -1.42 -6.21
C GLY A 195 -4.84 -0.68 -6.41
N LEU A 196 -4.48 0.22 -5.49
CA LEU A 196 -3.19 0.92 -5.49
C LEU A 196 -2.43 0.61 -4.21
N TYR A 197 -1.27 -0.03 -4.38
CA TYR A 197 -0.42 -0.51 -3.31
C TYR A 197 0.98 0.04 -3.45
N TRP A 198 1.53 0.61 -2.38
CA TRP A 198 2.91 1.06 -2.40
C TRP A 198 3.90 -0.11 -2.48
N SER A 199 5.00 0.12 -3.19
CA SER A 199 6.26 -0.60 -2.96
C SER A 199 7.22 0.31 -2.20
N ARG A 200 8.29 -0.26 -1.64
CA ARG A 200 9.40 0.51 -1.04
C ARG A 200 10.40 1.04 -2.07
N THR A 201 10.14 0.90 -3.37
CA THR A 201 11.06 1.24 -4.46
C THR A 201 10.70 2.60 -5.10
N ILE A 202 11.69 3.49 -5.20
CA ILE A 202 11.55 4.81 -5.86
C ILE A 202 11.55 4.69 -7.38
N ASN A 203 10.81 5.57 -8.05
CA ASN A 203 11.02 5.83 -9.47
C ASN A 203 12.26 6.72 -9.66
N LYS A 204 13.35 6.14 -10.14
CA LYS A 204 14.65 6.83 -10.24
C LYS A 204 14.66 7.97 -11.27
N GLU A 205 13.83 7.86 -12.31
CA GLU A 205 13.67 8.89 -13.35
C GLU A 205 12.81 10.06 -12.83
N PHE A 206 11.80 9.74 -12.03
CA PHE A 206 10.88 10.71 -11.45
C PHE A 206 10.84 10.53 -9.93
N PRO A 207 11.83 11.04 -9.17
CA PRO A 207 11.95 10.79 -7.72
C PRO A 207 10.81 11.35 -6.89
N TYR A 208 9.95 12.20 -7.46
CA TYR A 208 8.69 12.62 -6.85
C TYR A 208 7.61 11.52 -6.86
N ARG A 209 7.87 10.38 -7.52
CA ARG A 209 7.02 9.20 -7.61
C ARG A 209 7.70 7.98 -6.99
N ALA A 210 6.88 7.05 -6.52
CA ALA A 210 7.31 5.72 -6.11
C ALA A 210 6.54 4.65 -6.90
N TRP A 211 7.15 3.48 -7.05
CA TRP A 211 6.51 2.35 -7.71
C TRP A 211 5.53 1.65 -6.78
N GLY A 212 4.59 0.93 -7.37
CA GLY A 212 3.55 0.18 -6.67
C GLY A 212 2.83 -0.79 -7.59
N PHE A 213 1.92 -1.57 -7.01
CA PHE A 213 1.07 -2.49 -7.75
C PHE A 213 -0.31 -1.88 -7.98
N HIS A 214 -0.71 -1.77 -9.25
CA HIS A 214 -1.92 -1.07 -9.67
C HIS A 214 -2.83 -2.00 -10.49
N PHE A 215 -4.10 -2.14 -10.09
CA PHE A 215 -5.09 -2.95 -10.83
C PHE A 215 -6.51 -2.35 -10.79
N ASN A 216 -7.35 -2.77 -11.72
CA ASN A 216 -8.79 -2.47 -11.79
C ASN A 216 -9.55 -3.67 -12.42
N CYS A 217 -10.86 -3.50 -12.67
CA CYS A 217 -11.71 -4.59 -13.18
C CYS A 217 -11.45 -4.99 -14.64
N ASP A 218 -10.93 -4.07 -15.46
CA ASP A 218 -10.72 -4.25 -16.90
C ASP A 218 -9.25 -4.59 -17.22
N SER A 219 -8.34 -4.24 -16.31
CA SER A 219 -6.90 -4.46 -16.45
C SER A 219 -6.20 -4.58 -15.09
N SER A 220 -5.28 -5.53 -14.99
CA SER A 220 -4.15 -5.44 -14.07
C SER A 220 -2.97 -4.87 -14.86
N HIS A 221 -2.47 -3.69 -14.48
CA HIS A 221 -1.25 -3.16 -15.10
C HIS A 221 -0.05 -3.68 -14.31
N LEU A 222 1.01 -4.09 -15.02
CA LEU A 222 2.33 -4.24 -14.42
C LEU A 222 2.72 -2.90 -13.77
N CYS A 223 3.01 -2.95 -12.48
CA CYS A 223 3.93 -2.04 -11.77
C CYS A 223 3.86 -0.56 -12.17
N GLY A 224 2.80 0.13 -11.74
CA GLY A 224 2.65 1.57 -11.95
C GLY A 224 3.46 2.40 -10.96
N SER A 225 3.64 3.69 -11.25
CA SER A 225 4.15 4.65 -10.27
C SER A 225 3.13 5.73 -9.95
N SER A 226 3.18 6.24 -8.73
CA SER A 226 2.27 7.25 -8.20
C SER A 226 3.05 8.35 -7.50
N ASP A 227 2.51 9.56 -7.50
CA ASP A 227 3.12 10.68 -6.77
C ASP A 227 3.11 10.38 -5.27
N ARG A 228 4.25 10.61 -4.61
CA ARG A 228 4.49 10.13 -3.23
C ARG A 228 3.58 10.76 -2.18
N ASN A 229 2.94 11.89 -2.51
CA ASN A 229 2.01 12.60 -1.64
C ASN A 229 0.61 11.98 -1.57
N ARG A 230 0.28 11.01 -2.44
CA ARG A 230 -1.02 10.34 -2.47
C ARG A 230 -1.16 9.32 -1.34
N GLY A 231 -2.37 9.15 -0.82
CA GLY A 231 -2.66 8.14 0.20
C GLY A 231 -2.98 6.80 -0.45
N GLN A 232 -2.12 5.80 -0.29
CA GLN A 232 -2.36 4.45 -0.81
C GLN A 232 -2.21 3.40 0.28
N THR A 233 -2.75 2.22 -0.02
CA THR A 233 -2.70 1.08 0.91
C THR A 233 -1.35 0.40 0.88
N VAL A 234 -1.07 -0.36 1.94
CA VAL A 234 0.17 -1.14 2.09
C VAL A 234 -0.18 -2.59 2.38
N ARG A 235 0.34 -3.50 1.56
CA ARG A 235 0.31 -4.94 1.79
C ARG A 235 1.73 -5.37 2.14
N ALA A 236 1.95 -5.69 3.41
CA ALA A 236 3.29 -5.99 3.91
C ALA A 236 3.77 -7.38 3.46
N VAL A 237 5.09 -7.56 3.49
CA VAL A 237 5.76 -8.85 3.29
C VAL A 237 6.80 -9.08 4.39
N CYS A 238 7.12 -10.34 4.62
CA CYS A 238 8.23 -10.77 5.46
C CYS A 238 9.05 -11.88 4.77
N CYS A 239 10.20 -12.20 5.33
CA CYS A 239 11.06 -13.28 4.84
C CYS A 239 10.91 -14.52 5.73
N ARG A 240 11.11 -15.69 5.13
CA ARG A 240 11.27 -16.96 5.87
C ARG A 240 12.47 -16.81 6.82
N GLN A 241 12.24 -16.95 8.12
CA GLN A 241 13.30 -16.97 9.14
C GLN A 241 14.16 -18.24 9.02
#